data_AF-A0A7I7P049-F1
#
_entry.id   AF-A0A7I7P049-F1
#
_cell.length_a   1.000
_cell.length_b   1.000
_cell.length_c   1.000
_cell.angle_alpha   90.00
_cell.angle_beta   90.00
_cell.angle_gamma   90.00
#
_symmetry.space_group_name_H-M   'P 1'
#
loop_
_entity.id
_entity.type
_entity.pdbx_description
1 polymer ?
#
loop_
_entity_poly.entity_id
_entity_poly.type
_entity_poly.pdbx_seq_one_letter_code
_entity_poly.pdbx_strand_id
1 'polypeptide(L)'
;MTARRGKWRAACAVLLFATVPLFSASAAADPADDAFIASLANYGIEVRDSGTAIAMAHRVCTGFDNNANASVLAMKVKRDTDLSMRESSYFVGLSVAAYCPQYRGQIDSSLIWLIPGPPLM
;
A
#
# COMPACT_ATOMS: atom_id res chain seq x y z
N MET A 1 -29.64 56.45 27.72
CA MET A 1 -29.02 56.88 26.45
C MET A 1 -28.06 55.80 25.97
N THR A 2 -28.27 55.38 24.71
CA THR A 2 -27.30 54.80 23.74
C THR A 2 -26.56 53.48 24.05
N ALA A 3 -26.98 52.47 23.30
CA ALA A 3 -26.29 51.22 23.02
C ALA A 3 -25.02 51.40 22.15
N ARG A 4 -24.06 50.47 22.26
CA ARG A 4 -23.17 50.06 21.16
C ARG A 4 -22.91 48.55 21.20
N ARG A 5 -23.54 47.84 20.26
CA ARG A 5 -23.11 46.53 19.75
C ARG A 5 -21.79 46.73 19.00
N GLY A 6 -20.81 45.85 19.21
CA GLY A 6 -19.55 45.89 18.45
C GLY A 6 -18.71 44.65 18.69
N LYS A 7 -18.68 43.78 17.67
CA LYS A 7 -17.91 42.54 17.51
C LYS A 7 -16.50 42.58 18.12
N TRP A 8 -16.18 41.55 18.91
CA TRP A 8 -15.03 40.63 18.74
C TRP A 8 -14.71 39.97 20.09
N ARG A 9 -15.22 38.76 20.29
CA ARG A 9 -14.76 37.89 21.38
C ARG A 9 -13.60 37.08 20.85
N ALA A 10 -12.42 37.50 21.25
CA ALA A 10 -11.16 36.84 21.05
C ALA A 10 -11.07 35.54 21.84
N ALA A 11 -10.32 34.60 21.27
CA ALA A 11 -9.59 33.52 21.92
C ALA A 11 -10.40 32.37 22.56
N CYS A 12 -10.80 31.39 21.73
CA CYS A 12 -10.86 29.99 22.16
C CYS A 12 -9.54 29.31 21.75
N ALA A 13 -8.61 29.19 22.69
CA ALA A 13 -7.44 28.32 22.53
C ALA A 13 -7.89 26.87 22.72
N VAL A 14 -8.28 26.20 21.64
CA VAL A 14 -8.45 24.74 21.63
C VAL A 14 -7.06 24.13 21.47
N LEU A 15 -6.51 23.69 22.59
CA LEU A 15 -5.30 22.88 22.66
C LEU A 15 -5.60 21.51 22.03
N LEU A 16 -5.43 21.37 20.72
CA LEU A 16 -5.48 20.09 20.02
C LEU A 16 -4.25 19.29 20.44
N PHE A 17 -4.43 18.37 21.38
CA PHE A 17 -3.50 17.28 21.61
C PHE A 17 -3.41 16.46 20.32
N ALA A 18 -2.33 16.65 19.56
CA ALA A 18 -1.95 15.72 18.51
C ALA A 18 -1.48 14.42 19.17
N THR A 19 -2.42 13.51 19.43
CA THR A 19 -2.11 12.12 19.69
C THR A 19 -1.48 11.54 18.44
N VAL A 20 -0.15 11.54 18.38
CA VAL A 20 0.61 10.66 17.49
C VAL A 20 0.27 9.23 17.88
N PRO A 21 -0.30 8.40 17.00
CA PRO A 21 -0.38 6.98 17.28
C PRO A 21 1.05 6.46 17.29
N LEU A 22 1.58 6.26 18.50
CA LEU A 22 2.73 5.41 18.72
C LEU A 22 2.30 4.02 18.23
N PHE A 23 2.74 3.64 17.03
CA PHE A 23 2.67 2.26 16.57
C PHE A 23 3.53 1.44 17.53
N SER A 24 2.88 0.96 18.58
CA SER A 24 3.45 -0.01 19.50
C SER A 24 3.73 -1.25 18.67
N ALA A 25 4.99 -1.69 18.66
CA ALA A 25 5.39 -2.97 18.08
C ALA A 25 4.73 -4.09 18.89
N SER A 26 3.47 -4.36 18.61
CA SER A 26 2.73 -5.49 19.15
C SER A 26 3.14 -6.72 18.36
N ALA A 27 3.67 -7.72 19.06
CA ALA A 27 3.81 -9.09 18.59
C ALA A 27 2.43 -9.79 18.50
N ALA A 28 1.46 -9.09 17.93
CA ALA A 28 0.22 -9.60 17.39
C ALA A 28 0.35 -9.36 15.88
N ALA A 29 0.07 -10.36 15.05
CA ALA A 29 0.07 -10.20 13.59
C ALA A 29 -0.66 -8.90 13.24
N ASP A 30 0.00 -8.01 12.50
CA ASP A 30 -0.60 -6.72 12.17
C ASP A 30 -1.87 -7.02 11.35
N PRO A 31 -2.99 -6.32 11.58
CA PRO A 31 -4.20 -6.55 10.79
C PRO A 31 -3.98 -6.41 9.28
N ALA A 32 -2.96 -5.65 8.85
CA ALA A 32 -2.54 -5.58 7.45
C ALA A 32 -1.89 -6.89 6.96
N ASP A 33 -1.07 -7.54 7.79
CA ASP A 33 -0.42 -8.81 7.48
C ASP A 33 -1.46 -9.93 7.32
N ASP A 34 -2.39 -10.02 8.26
CA ASP A 34 -3.47 -11.01 8.20
C ASP A 34 -4.36 -10.80 6.96
N ALA A 35 -4.71 -9.54 6.66
CA ALA A 35 -5.50 -9.20 5.47
C ALA A 35 -4.74 -9.50 4.16
N PHE A 36 -3.42 -9.28 4.14
CA PHE A 36 -2.56 -9.59 3.00
C PHE A 36 -2.54 -11.10 2.73
N ILE A 37 -2.29 -11.91 3.77
CA ILE A 37 -2.25 -13.38 3.67
C ILE A 37 -3.63 -13.92 3.28
N ALA A 38 -4.71 -13.42 3.88
CA ALA A 38 -6.06 -13.82 3.54
C ALA A 38 -6.41 -13.50 2.07
N SER A 39 -5.95 -12.35 1.56
CA SER A 39 -6.18 -11.94 0.17
C SER A 39 -5.42 -12.84 -0.82
N LEU A 40 -4.18 -13.23 -0.50
CA LEU A 40 -3.42 -14.20 -1.30
C LEU A 40 -4.11 -15.56 -1.34
N ALA A 41 -4.54 -16.07 -0.18
CA ALA A 41 -5.26 -17.33 -0.10
C ALA A 41 -6.58 -17.30 -0.88
N ASN A 42 -7.34 -16.20 -0.78
CA ASN A 42 -8.59 -16.02 -1.53
C ASN A 42 -8.38 -15.95 -3.05
N TYR A 43 -7.23 -15.45 -3.51
CA TYR A 43 -6.86 -15.46 -4.93
C TYR A 43 -6.38 -16.84 -5.41
N GLY A 44 -6.07 -17.76 -4.49
CA GLY A 44 -5.55 -19.10 -4.78
C GLY A 44 -4.02 -19.19 -4.75
N ILE A 45 -3.32 -18.19 -4.22
CA ILE A 45 -1.87 -18.22 -4.03
C ILE A 45 -1.57 -18.94 -2.71
N GLU A 46 -0.90 -20.09 -2.79
CA GLU A 46 -0.51 -20.85 -1.60
C GLU A 46 0.63 -20.14 -0.86
N VAL A 47 0.35 -19.69 0.37
CA VAL A 47 1.36 -19.09 1.25
C VAL A 47 1.87 -20.14 2.23
N ARG A 48 3.06 -20.70 1.94
CA ARG A 48 3.70 -21.72 2.78
C ARG A 48 4.28 -21.16 4.08
N ASP A 49 4.80 -19.93 4.01
CA ASP A 49 5.38 -19.23 5.15
C ASP A 49 4.95 -17.77 5.09
N SER A 50 4.06 -17.37 6.01
CA SER A 50 3.50 -16.03 6.04
C SER A 50 4.57 -14.98 6.30
N GLY A 51 5.53 -15.25 7.19
CA GLY A 51 6.64 -14.35 7.49
C GLY A 51 7.50 -14.03 6.27
N THR A 52 7.81 -15.04 5.46
CA THR A 52 8.55 -14.89 4.20
C THR A 52 7.72 -14.11 3.18
N ALA A 53 6.43 -14.39 3.05
CA ALA A 53 5.54 -13.67 2.15
C ALA A 53 5.44 -12.18 2.53
N ILE A 54 5.29 -11.86 3.81
CA ILE A 54 5.26 -10.49 4.34
C ILE A 54 6.61 -9.79 4.08
N ALA A 55 7.73 -10.45 4.39
CA ALA A 55 9.06 -9.91 4.13
C ALA A 55 9.32 -9.66 2.64
N MET A 56 8.79 -10.51 1.76
CA MET A 56 8.83 -10.30 0.31
C MET A 56 7.95 -9.13 -0.12
N ALA A 57 6.77 -8.97 0.48
CA ALA A 57 5.88 -7.84 0.22
C ALA A 57 6.51 -6.51 0.61
N HIS A 58 7.20 -6.44 1.75
CA HIS A 58 7.98 -5.26 2.12
C HIS A 58 9.14 -5.01 1.15
N ARG A 59 9.81 -6.05 0.64
CA ARG A 59 10.86 -5.91 -0.39
C ARG A 59 10.32 -5.34 -1.71
N VAL A 60 9.07 -5.59 -2.06
CA VAL A 60 8.42 -4.95 -3.21
C VAL A 60 8.40 -3.42 -3.02
N CYS A 61 8.03 -2.95 -1.82
CA CYS A 61 8.06 -1.53 -1.48
C CYS A 61 9.48 -0.94 -1.59
N THR A 62 10.48 -1.63 -1.04
CA THR A 62 11.90 -1.25 -1.22
C THR A 62 12.32 -1.23 -2.69
N GLY A 63 11.75 -2.12 -3.51
CA GLY A 63 11.95 -2.12 -4.95
C GLY A 63 11.46 -0.81 -5.60
N PHE A 64 10.26 -0.36 -5.24
CA PHE A 64 9.73 0.92 -5.71
C PHE A 64 10.54 2.11 -5.19
N ASP A 65 11.02 2.07 -3.94
CA ASP A 65 11.93 3.09 -3.38
C ASP A 65 13.22 3.22 -4.23
N ASN A 66 13.67 2.13 -4.85
CA ASN A 66 14.81 2.08 -5.76
C ASN A 66 14.45 2.40 -7.23
N ASN A 67 13.30 3.03 -7.48
CA ASN A 67 12.78 3.32 -8.83
C ASN A 67 12.55 2.09 -9.73
N ALA A 68 12.34 0.91 -9.15
CA ALA A 68 11.88 -0.24 -9.94
C ALA A 68 10.40 -0.07 -10.31
N ASN A 69 10.04 -0.39 -11.55
CA ASN A 69 8.64 -0.43 -11.98
C ASN A 69 7.95 -1.75 -11.56
N ALA A 70 6.62 -1.77 -11.58
CA ALA A 70 5.86 -2.91 -11.09
C ALA A 70 6.10 -4.18 -11.92
N SER A 71 6.35 -4.05 -13.23
CA SER A 71 6.63 -5.19 -14.12
C SER A 71 7.94 -5.90 -13.75
N VAL A 72 9.00 -5.15 -13.44
CA VAL A 72 10.28 -5.69 -12.98
C VAL A 72 10.11 -6.39 -11.63
N LEU A 73 9.32 -5.80 -10.72
CA LEU A 73 9.05 -6.41 -9.42
C LEU A 73 8.20 -7.67 -9.53
N ALA A 74 7.20 -7.69 -10.42
CA ALA A 74 6.42 -8.90 -10.70
C ALA A 74 7.28 -10.01 -11.30
N MET A 75 8.18 -9.68 -12.24
CA MET A 75 9.13 -10.67 -12.76
C MET A 75 10.09 -11.18 -11.68
N LYS A 76 10.52 -10.32 -10.76
CA LYS A 76 11.37 -10.71 -9.62
C LYS A 76 10.62 -11.65 -8.69
N VAL A 77 9.38 -11.33 -8.31
CA VAL A 77 8.52 -12.21 -7.52
C VAL A 77 8.35 -13.56 -8.22
N LYS A 78 8.04 -13.58 -9.53
CA LYS A 78 7.98 -14.80 -10.34
C LYS A 78 9.29 -15.60 -10.39
N ARG A 79 10.44 -14.95 -10.24
CA ARG A 79 11.76 -15.60 -10.26
C ARG A 79 12.12 -16.18 -8.90
N ASP A 80 11.72 -15.49 -7.84
CA ASP A 80 11.99 -15.86 -6.45
C ASP A 80 10.93 -16.82 -5.89
N THR A 81 9.80 -16.97 -6.58
CA THR A 81 8.67 -17.85 -6.23
C THR A 81 8.24 -18.67 -7.45
N ASP A 82 7.50 -19.75 -7.26
CA ASP A 82 6.94 -20.55 -8.37
C ASP A 82 5.62 -19.97 -8.92
N LEU A 83 5.32 -18.70 -8.63
CA LEU A 83 4.07 -18.06 -9.02
C LEU A 83 4.05 -17.75 -10.53
N SER A 84 2.87 -17.82 -11.13
CA SER A 84 2.64 -17.32 -12.47
C SER A 84 2.85 -15.80 -12.55
N MET A 85 3.01 -15.28 -13.77
CA MET A 85 3.16 -13.82 -13.96
C MET A 85 1.91 -13.05 -13.48
N ARG A 86 0.71 -13.67 -13.58
CA ARG A 86 -0.55 -13.09 -13.11
C ARG A 86 -0.58 -13.01 -11.58
N GLU A 87 -0.26 -14.11 -10.91
CA GLU A 87 -0.17 -14.16 -9.44
C GLU A 87 0.91 -13.23 -8.90
N SER A 88 2.06 -13.15 -9.56
CA SER A 88 3.15 -12.27 -9.17
C SER A 88 2.77 -10.79 -9.29
N SER A 89 2.02 -10.44 -10.33
CA SER A 89 1.50 -9.08 -10.51
C SER A 89 0.44 -8.74 -9.44
N TYR A 90 -0.42 -9.71 -9.11
CA TYR A 90 -1.39 -9.56 -8.02
C TYR A 90 -0.71 -9.40 -6.67
N PHE A 91 0.34 -10.19 -6.38
CA PHE A 91 1.16 -10.08 -5.18
C PHE A 91 1.77 -8.69 -5.04
N VAL A 92 2.37 -8.14 -6.11
CA VAL A 92 2.92 -6.78 -6.12
C VAL A 92 1.83 -5.73 -5.88
N GLY A 93 0.68 -5.88 -6.53
CA GLY A 93 -0.50 -5.02 -6.35
C GLY A 93 -0.99 -4.98 -4.90
N LEU A 94 -1.17 -6.15 -4.29
CA LEU A 94 -1.54 -6.27 -2.89
C LEU A 94 -0.47 -5.72 -1.95
N SER A 95 0.81 -5.98 -2.23
CA SER A 95 1.92 -5.49 -1.40
C SER A 95 1.92 -3.97 -1.32
N VAL A 96 1.72 -3.29 -2.45
CA VAL A 96 1.59 -1.83 -2.49
C VAL A 96 0.30 -1.35 -1.84
N ALA A 97 -0.78 -2.10 -1.99
CA ALA A 97 -2.05 -1.76 -1.36
C ALA A 97 -1.98 -1.82 0.17
N ALA A 98 -1.26 -2.81 0.72
CA ALA A 98 -1.13 -3.06 2.15
C ALA A 98 -0.01 -2.25 2.81
N TYR A 99 1.18 -2.19 2.20
CA TYR A 99 2.39 -1.71 2.88
C TYR A 99 2.96 -0.39 2.33
N CYS A 100 2.74 -0.07 1.06
CA CYS A 100 3.30 1.15 0.45
C CYS A 100 2.29 1.89 -0.44
N PRO A 101 1.23 2.46 0.17
CA PRO A 101 0.12 3.09 -0.54
C PRO A 101 0.54 4.20 -1.51
N GLN A 102 1.66 4.88 -1.25
CA GLN A 102 2.24 5.91 -2.11
C GLN A 102 2.55 5.42 -3.54
N TYR A 103 2.80 4.12 -3.72
CA TYR A 103 3.16 3.54 -5.01
C TYR A 103 1.97 3.03 -5.83
N ARG A 104 0.74 3.16 -5.32
CA ARG A 104 -0.48 2.72 -6.04
C ARG A 104 -0.57 3.28 -7.47
N GLY A 105 -0.20 4.54 -7.68
CA GLY A 105 -0.19 5.17 -9.02
C GLY A 105 0.90 4.65 -9.97
N GLN A 106 2.00 4.11 -9.44
CA GLN A 106 3.06 3.51 -10.26
C GLN A 106 2.69 2.12 -10.78
N ILE A 107 1.84 1.39 -10.04
CA ILE A 107 1.31 0.11 -10.52
C ILE A 107 0.34 0.34 -11.68
N ASP A 108 -0.56 1.31 -11.57
CA ASP A 108 -1.47 1.71 -12.64
C ASP A 108 -0.69 2.11 -13.92
N SER A 109 0.38 2.89 -13.76
CA SER A 109 1.31 3.24 -14.84
C SER A 109 2.04 2.04 -15.45
N SER A 110 2.19 0.94 -14.70
CA SER A 110 2.79 -0.29 -15.21
C SER A 110 1.75 -1.17 -15.94
N LEU A 111 0.47 -1.08 -15.55
CA LEU A 111 -0.64 -1.69 -16.28
C LEU A 111 -0.91 -1.00 -17.62
N ILE A 112 -0.44 0.24 -17.81
CA ILE A 112 -0.46 0.94 -19.12
C ILE A 112 0.24 0.15 -20.23
N TRP A 113 1.22 -0.71 -19.91
CA TRP A 113 1.83 -1.63 -20.87
C TRP A 113 1.03 -2.92 -21.10
N LEU A 114 0.09 -3.27 -20.21
CA LEU A 114 -0.88 -4.36 -20.39
C LEU A 114 -2.16 -3.91 -21.09
N ILE A 115 -2.37 -2.61 -21.25
CA ILE A 115 -3.36 -2.07 -22.18
C ILE A 115 -2.77 -2.28 -23.58
N PRO A 116 -3.29 -3.19 -24.41
CA PRO A 116 -2.97 -3.16 -25.84
C PRO A 116 -3.39 -1.76 -26.29
N GLY A 117 -2.42 -0.97 -26.77
CA GLY A 117 -2.67 0.43 -27.11
C GLY A 117 -3.96 0.59 -27.91
N PRO A 118 -4.69 1.71 -27.75
CA PRO A 118 -5.91 1.94 -28.52
C PRO A 118 -5.60 1.70 -30.00
N PRO A 119 -6.51 1.02 -30.73
CA PRO A 119 -6.27 0.72 -32.14
C PRO A 119 -5.96 2.06 -32.84
N LEU A 120 -4.76 2.17 -33.40
CA LEU A 120 -4.39 3.28 -34.26
C LEU A 120 -5.30 3.19 -35.50
N MET A 121 -6.43 3.89 -35.46
CA MET A 121 -7.31 4.15 -36.59
C MET A 121 -7.09 5.58 -37.03
#